data_AF-A0A7R8WNS7-F1
#
_entry.id   AF-A0A7R8WNS7-F1
#
_cell.length_a   1.000
_cell.length_b   1.000
_cell.length_c   1.000
_cell.angle_alpha   90.00
_cell.angle_beta   90.00
_cell.angle_gamma   90.00
#
_symmetry.space_group_name_H-M   'P 1'
#
loop_
_entity.id
_entity.type
_entity.pdbx_description
1 polymer ?
#
loop_
_entity_poly.entity_id
_entity_poly.type
_entity_poly.pdbx_seq_one_letter_code
_entity_poly.pdbx_strand_id
1 'polypeptide(L)'
;MDEIHIRTFTGDALGAGTNAKVWIRLIAEENETKDILLDNFWDDHQRGKVSEFKTTLPPGFGSIKFIQLSRDTDWFASAWFLDKIEVGYQEEVL
;
A
#
# COMPACT_ATOMS: atom_id res chain seq x y z
N MET A 1 -13.49 0.47 -14.59
CA MET A 1 -12.29 0.66 -13.76
C MET A 1 -12.42 -0.37 -12.67
N ASP A 2 -11.36 -1.11 -12.40
CA ASP A 2 -11.42 -2.25 -11.49
C ASP A 2 -11.01 -1.79 -10.10
N GLU A 3 -11.87 -1.99 -9.09
CA GLU A 3 -11.53 -1.69 -7.69
C GLU A 3 -10.51 -2.70 -7.18
N ILE A 4 -9.45 -2.20 -6.57
CA ILE A 4 -8.45 -3.01 -5.88
C ILE A 4 -8.31 -2.57 -4.43
N HIS A 5 -7.98 -3.55 -3.59
CA HIS A 5 -7.73 -3.37 -2.18
C HIS A 5 -6.25 -3.58 -1.91
N ILE A 6 -5.70 -2.68 -1.09
CA ILE A 6 -4.30 -2.70 -0.67
C ILE A 6 -4.29 -2.77 0.84
N ARG A 7 -3.63 -3.77 1.41
CA ARG A 7 -3.48 -3.93 2.86
C ARG A 7 -2.01 -3.96 3.23
N THR A 8 -1.58 -3.05 4.09
CA THR A 8 -0.25 -3.08 4.70
C THR A 8 -0.34 -3.65 6.10
N PHE A 9 0.56 -4.55 6.45
CA PHE A 9 0.66 -5.18 7.75
C PHE A 9 1.96 -4.69 8.38
N THR A 10 1.86 -3.77 9.33
CA THR A 10 3.04 -3.26 10.03
C THR A 10 3.42 -4.24 11.13
N GLY A 11 4.71 -4.58 11.21
CA GLY A 11 5.21 -5.52 12.21
C GLY A 11 5.01 -5.02 13.65
N ASP A 12 5.14 -5.93 14.61
CA ASP A 12 4.90 -5.64 16.04
C ASP A 12 6.19 -5.42 16.85
N ALA A 13 7.31 -5.08 16.19
CA ALA A 13 8.53 -4.69 16.87
C ALA A 13 8.42 -3.27 17.46
N LEU A 14 9.16 -2.99 18.53
CA LEU A 14 9.27 -1.62 19.07
C LEU A 14 9.80 -0.68 17.97
N GLY A 15 9.08 0.42 17.69
CA GLY A 15 9.44 1.36 16.63
C GLY A 15 9.13 0.90 15.20
N ALA A 16 8.31 -0.14 15.03
CA ALA A 16 7.95 -0.64 13.70
C ALA A 16 7.04 0.30 12.89
N GLY A 17 6.25 1.14 13.57
CA GLY A 17 5.33 2.08 12.92
C GLY A 17 6.02 3.33 12.38
N THR A 18 5.35 4.04 11.49
CA THR A 18 5.84 5.27 10.87
C THR A 18 4.75 6.33 10.76
N ASN A 19 5.15 7.60 10.74
CA ASN A 19 4.31 8.73 10.33
C ASN A 19 4.79 9.36 9.00
N ALA A 20 5.73 8.69 8.31
CA ALA A 20 6.13 9.08 6.97
C ALA A 20 4.97 8.86 6.00
N LYS A 21 4.87 9.67 4.96
CA LYS A 21 3.97 9.35 3.85
C LYS A 21 4.49 8.12 3.14
N VAL A 22 3.60 7.19 2.84
CA VAL A 22 3.90 5.95 2.11
C VAL A 22 3.18 5.97 0.77
N TRP A 23 3.90 5.67 -0.29
CA TRP A 23 3.33 5.52 -1.62
C TRP A 23 3.53 4.11 -2.15
N ILE A 24 2.60 3.71 -3.00
CA ILE A 24 2.70 2.49 -3.80
C ILE A 24 2.58 2.82 -5.28
N ARG A 25 3.37 2.11 -6.09
CA ARG A 25 3.18 1.98 -7.53
C ARG A 25 2.93 0.52 -7.87
N LEU A 26 1.91 0.28 -8.68
CA LEU A 26 1.56 -1.05 -9.19
C LEU A 26 2.08 -1.18 -10.60
N ILE A 27 2.75 -2.30 -10.89
CA ILE A 27 3.45 -2.52 -12.16
C ILE A 27 2.95 -3.83 -12.75
N ALA A 28 2.36 -3.75 -13.93
CA ALA A 28 1.99 -4.86 -14.80
C ALA A 28 3.05 -5.03 -15.91
N GLU A 29 2.83 -5.97 -16.84
CA GLU A 29 3.77 -6.23 -17.94
C GLU A 29 4.00 -5.00 -18.84
N GLU A 30 2.92 -4.30 -19.20
CA GLU A 30 2.95 -3.18 -20.15
C GLU A 30 2.44 -1.86 -19.55
N ASN A 31 2.06 -1.84 -18.27
CA ASN A 31 1.46 -0.67 -17.61
C ASN A 31 2.03 -0.46 -16.20
N GLU A 32 2.08 0.80 -15.77
CA GLU A 32 2.31 1.16 -14.37
C GLU A 32 1.33 2.25 -13.93
N THR A 33 1.02 2.30 -12.63
CA THR A 33 0.28 3.44 -12.06
C THR A 33 1.22 4.63 -11.86
N LYS A 34 0.64 5.81 -11.60
CA LYS A 34 1.37 6.84 -10.86
C LYS A 34 1.55 6.41 -9.40
N ASP A 35 2.33 7.17 -8.64
CA ASP A 35 2.45 6.98 -7.20
C ASP A 35 1.10 7.25 -6.53
N ILE A 36 0.60 6.26 -5.79
CA ILE A 36 -0.64 6.31 -5.04
C ILE A 36 -0.27 6.47 -3.57
N LEU A 37 -0.71 7.57 -2.95
CA LEU A 37 -0.52 7.79 -1.52
C LEU A 37 -1.41 6.81 -0.74
N LEU A 38 -0.80 6.07 0.19
CA LEU A 38 -1.47 5.17 1.11
C LEU A 38 -1.75 5.92 2.42
N ASP A 39 -2.84 6.67 2.43
CA ASP A 39 -3.30 7.49 3.56
C ASP A 39 -4.79 7.23 3.80
N ASN A 40 -5.17 6.93 5.05
CA ASN A 40 -6.55 6.68 5.48
C ASN A 40 -7.02 7.66 6.58
N PHE A 41 -6.41 8.84 6.66
CA PHE A 41 -6.66 9.93 7.61
C PHE A 41 -6.33 9.65 9.09
N TRP A 42 -6.26 8.39 9.55
CA TRP A 42 -5.99 8.08 10.95
C TRP A 42 -5.20 6.78 11.15
N ASP A 43 -4.03 6.93 11.79
CA ASP A 43 -3.21 5.83 12.32
C ASP A 43 -2.88 4.72 11.30
N ASP A 44 -2.65 5.09 10.04
CA ASP A 44 -2.02 4.20 9.07
C ASP A 44 -0.57 3.87 9.46
N HIS A 45 -0.14 2.68 9.05
CA HIS A 45 1.22 2.17 9.20
C HIS A 45 1.75 2.15 10.66
N GLN A 46 0.85 2.04 11.64
CA GLN A 46 1.20 1.95 13.06
C GLN A 46 1.58 0.52 13.46
N ARG A 47 2.45 0.40 14.48
CA ARG A 47 2.95 -0.88 15.00
C ARG A 47 1.82 -1.88 15.23
N GLY A 48 1.97 -3.08 14.66
CA GLY A 48 1.01 -4.19 14.83
C GLY A 48 -0.37 -3.96 14.19
N LYS A 49 -0.53 -2.93 13.36
CA LYS A 49 -1.79 -2.61 12.67
C LYS A 49 -1.79 -3.08 11.22
N VAL A 50 -3.01 -3.35 10.76
CA VAL A 50 -3.32 -3.51 9.34
C VAL A 50 -3.97 -2.20 8.87
N SER A 51 -3.44 -1.62 7.80
CA SER A 51 -4.02 -0.44 7.16
C SER A 51 -4.58 -0.84 5.81
N GLU A 52 -5.84 -0.46 5.54
CA GLU A 52 -6.55 -0.81 4.31
C GLU A 52 -6.79 0.42 3.45
N PHE A 53 -6.54 0.28 2.16
CA PHE A 53 -6.68 1.34 1.16
C PHE A 53 -7.40 0.81 -0.06
N LYS A 54 -8.12 1.70 -0.75
CA LYS A 54 -8.81 1.39 -2.00
C LYS A 54 -8.36 2.31 -3.10
N THR A 55 -8.23 1.77 -4.30
CA THR A 55 -8.01 2.56 -5.50
C THR A 55 -8.59 1.81 -6.70
N THR A 56 -8.54 2.45 -7.87
CA THR A 56 -9.09 1.89 -9.11
C THR A 56 -8.02 1.81 -10.19
N LEU A 57 -8.01 0.70 -10.92
CA LEU A 57 -7.18 0.53 -12.10
C LEU A 57 -7.98 0.81 -13.39
N PRO A 58 -7.33 1.36 -14.44
CA PRO A 58 -7.98 1.52 -15.73
C PRO A 58 -8.31 0.14 -16.34
N PRO A 59 -9.37 0.06 -17.17
CA PRO A 59 -9.69 -1.18 -17.89
C PRO A 59 -8.47 -1.68 -18.69
N GLY A 60 -8.19 -2.98 -18.60
CA GLY A 60 -7.08 -3.59 -19.33
C GLY A 60 -5.69 -3.31 -18.75
N PHE A 61 -5.60 -2.84 -17.50
CA PHE A 61 -4.30 -2.63 -16.82
C PHE A 61 -3.41 -3.89 -16.82
N GLY A 62 -4.04 -5.07 -16.81
CA GLY A 62 -3.37 -6.36 -16.76
C GLY A 62 -3.07 -6.82 -15.33
N SER A 63 -2.50 -8.01 -15.19
CA SER A 63 -2.15 -8.56 -13.88
C SER A 63 -0.94 -7.82 -13.28
N ILE A 64 -1.06 -7.41 -12.03
CA ILE A 64 0.04 -6.83 -11.25
C ILE A 64 1.16 -7.88 -11.10
N LYS A 65 2.37 -7.52 -11.49
CA LYS A 65 3.59 -8.35 -11.40
C LYS A 65 4.50 -7.90 -10.27
N PHE A 66 4.62 -6.59 -10.10
CA PHE A 66 5.46 -5.99 -9.07
C PHE A 66 4.73 -4.85 -8.36
N ILE A 67 5.19 -4.62 -7.14
CA ILE A 67 4.85 -3.44 -6.36
C ILE A 67 6.14 -2.69 -6.07
N GLN A 68 6.09 -1.37 -6.18
CA GLN A 68 7.14 -0.50 -5.67
C GLN A 68 6.56 0.30 -4.51
N LEU A 69 7.12 0.11 -3.32
CA LEU A 69 6.79 0.90 -2.15
C LEU A 69 7.88 1.93 -1.91
N SER A 70 7.46 3.15 -1.60
CA SER A 70 8.34 4.24 -1.21
C SER A 70 7.76 4.96 -0.01
N ARG A 71 8.62 5.69 0.70
CA ARG A 71 8.23 6.56 1.80
C ARG A 71 9.11 7.79 1.84
N ASP A 72 8.64 8.86 2.45
CA ASP A 72 9.45 10.03 2.69
C ASP A 72 10.34 9.84 3.94
N THR A 73 11.18 10.84 4.16
CA THR A 73 12.08 10.90 5.32
C THR A 73 11.96 12.25 6.03
N ASP A 74 10.86 12.97 5.80
CA ASP A 74 10.73 14.36 6.21
C ASP A 74 10.54 14.51 7.74
N TRP A 75 10.17 13.42 8.43
CA TRP A 75 9.88 13.41 9.86
C TRP A 75 10.78 12.45 10.66
N PHE A 76 10.95 12.77 11.95
CA PHE A 76 11.54 11.85 12.93
C PHE A 76 10.74 10.55 12.99
N ALA A 77 11.43 9.42 13.16
CA ALA A 77 10.84 8.07 13.10
C ALA A 77 10.20 7.70 11.75
N SER A 78 10.80 8.13 10.63
CA SER A 78 10.37 7.74 9.28
C SER A 78 10.67 6.29 8.89
N ALA A 79 11.49 5.57 9.66
CA ALA A 79 11.70 4.14 9.45
C ALA A 79 10.39 3.37 9.61
N TRP A 80 10.22 2.30 8.85
CA TRP A 80 9.00 1.49 8.86
C TRP A 80 9.37 0.03 8.70
N PHE A 81 8.79 -0.82 9.55
CA PHE A 81 8.90 -2.27 9.43
C PHE A 81 7.59 -2.83 8.90
N LEU A 82 7.53 -2.94 7.57
CA LEU A 82 6.47 -3.65 6.86
C LEU A 82 6.70 -5.15 6.96
N ASP A 83 5.75 -5.87 7.57
CA ASP A 83 5.77 -7.33 7.69
C ASP A 83 5.22 -7.99 6.41
N LYS A 84 4.09 -7.49 5.92
CA LYS A 84 3.42 -8.02 4.72
C LYS A 84 2.64 -6.92 4.00
N ILE A 85 2.50 -7.05 2.69
CA ILE A 85 1.53 -6.29 1.90
C ILE A 85 0.73 -7.23 1.02
N GLU A 86 -0.57 -6.95 0.90
CA GLU A 86 -1.49 -7.67 0.03
C GLU A 86 -2.13 -6.68 -0.93
N VAL A 87 -2.15 -7.05 -2.21
CA VAL A 87 -2.83 -6.29 -3.27
C VAL A 87 -3.70 -7.28 -4.03
N GLY A 88 -4.99 -6.98 -4.14
CA GLY A 88 -5.94 -7.86 -4.81
C GLY A 88 -7.12 -7.10 -5.40
N TYR A 89 -7.68 -7.68 -6.46
CA TYR A 89 -9.01 -7.31 -6.91
C TYR A 89 -10.03 -7.77 -5.87
N GLN A 90 -11.12 -7.02 -5.70
CA GLN A 90 -12.19 -7.45 -4.83
C GLN A 90 -12.80 -8.73 -5.43
N GLU A 91 -12.77 -9.85 -4.71
CA GLU A 91 -13.52 -11.03 -5.12
C GLU A 91 -15.02 -10.70 -5.00
N GLU A 92 -15.76 -10.81 -6.11
CA GLU A 92 -17.21 -10.90 -6.04
C GLU A 92 -17.53 -12.22 -5.32
N VAL A 93 -18.04 -12.13 -4.09
CA VAL A 93 -18.66 -13.28 -3.44
C VAL A 93 -19.97 -13.56 -4.20
N LEU A 94 -19.94 -14.58 -5.07
CA LEU A 94 -21.12 -15.11 -5.76
C LEU A 94 -22.08 -15.80 -4.80
#